data_AF-A0A7W1DU22-F1
#
_entry.id   AF-A0A7W1DU22-F1
#
_cell.length_a   1.000
_cell.length_b   1.000
_cell.length_c   1.000
_cell.angle_alpha   90.00
_cell.angle_beta   90.00
_cell.angle_gamma   90.00
#
_symmetry.space_group_name_H-M   'P 1'
#
loop_
_entity.id
_entity.type
_entity.pdbx_description
1 polymer ?
#
loop_
_entity_poly.entity_id
_entity_poly.type
_entity_poly.pdbx_seq_one_letter_code
_entity_poly.pdbx_strand_id
1 'polypeptide(L)'
;MIRARVSFALALLLLLVPAHAQQKPADKWDVAADYGPTSKLAFDTSEGTWMNLDVSPDGTRIVFDLLGDIYTMPIGGSGSSPATRIAGGAV
;
A
#
# COMPACT_ATOMS: atom_id res chain seq x y z
N MET A 1 -36.57 -38.09 -37.42
CA MET A 1 -36.71 -36.81 -36.69
C MET A 1 -36.06 -36.78 -35.30
N ILE A 2 -35.67 -37.93 -34.70
CA ILE A 2 -35.06 -37.98 -33.35
C ILE A 2 -33.56 -37.60 -33.35
N ARG A 3 -32.81 -37.94 -34.41
CA ARG A 3 -31.36 -37.68 -34.50
C ARG A 3 -30.98 -36.19 -34.54
N ALA A 4 -31.79 -35.34 -35.18
CA ALA A 4 -31.55 -33.89 -35.25
C ALA A 4 -31.84 -33.15 -33.93
N ARG A 5 -32.74 -33.68 -33.09
CA ARG A 5 -33.10 -33.08 -31.79
C ARG A 5 -32.01 -33.30 -30.73
N VAL A 6 -31.34 -34.44 -30.76
CA VAL A 6 -30.22 -34.76 -29.85
C VAL A 6 -28.97 -33.93 -30.19
N SER A 7 -28.67 -33.71 -31.48
CA SER A 7 -27.56 -32.86 -31.90
C SER A 7 -27.77 -31.38 -31.54
N PHE A 8 -29.01 -30.89 -31.59
CA PHE A 8 -29.33 -29.51 -31.21
C PHE A 8 -29.26 -29.29 -29.68
N ALA A 9 -29.69 -30.28 -28.89
CA ALA A 9 -29.56 -30.23 -27.43
C ALA A 9 -28.08 -30.28 -26.98
N LEU A 10 -27.23 -31.06 -27.67
CA LEU A 10 -25.79 -31.14 -27.38
C LEU A 10 -25.04 -29.85 -27.78
N ALA A 11 -25.41 -29.23 -28.90
CA ALA A 11 -24.85 -27.94 -29.32
C ALA A 11 -25.25 -26.79 -28.38
N LEU A 12 -26.47 -26.80 -27.84
CA LEU A 12 -26.92 -25.81 -26.85
C LEU A 12 -26.21 -26.00 -25.50
N LEU A 13 -25.93 -27.26 -25.10
CA LEU A 13 -25.19 -27.57 -23.88
C LEU A 13 -23.72 -27.09 -23.96
N LEU A 14 -23.09 -27.21 -25.14
CA LEU A 14 -21.71 -26.74 -25.37
C LEU A 14 -21.57 -25.21 -25.34
N LEU A 15 -22.63 -24.45 -25.63
CA LEU A 15 -22.64 -22.98 -25.58
C LEU A 15 -22.80 -22.41 -24.17
N LEU A 16 -23.22 -23.19 -23.16
CA LEU A 16 -23.33 -22.74 -21.77
C LEU A 16 -22.04 -22.90 -20.94
N VAL A 17 -21.06 -23.65 -21.45
CA VAL A 17 -19.79 -23.92 -20.75
C VAL A 17 -18.86 -22.70 -20.63
N PRO A 18 -18.66 -21.83 -21.65
CA PRO A 18 -17.71 -20.73 -21.51
C PRO A 18 -18.20 -19.61 -20.57
N ALA A 19 -19.51 -19.52 -20.32
CA ALA A 19 -20.09 -18.52 -19.42
C ALA A 19 -19.76 -18.76 -17.94
N HIS A 20 -19.38 -20.00 -17.57
CA HIS A 20 -18.95 -20.34 -16.21
C HIS A 20 -17.42 -20.30 -16.04
N ALA A 21 -16.66 -19.99 -17.11
CA ALA A 21 -15.21 -19.97 -17.11
C ALA A 21 -14.59 -18.58 -16.92
N GLN A 22 -15.41 -17.51 -16.81
CA GLN A 22 -14.88 -16.21 -16.39
C GLN A 22 -14.43 -16.28 -14.92
N GLN A 23 -13.12 -16.47 -14.73
CA GLN A 23 -12.47 -16.24 -13.45
C GLN A 23 -12.77 -14.82 -12.99
N LYS A 24 -13.33 -14.67 -11.78
CA LYS A 24 -13.45 -13.36 -11.14
C LYS A 24 -12.05 -12.73 -11.13
N PRO A 25 -11.89 -11.46 -11.57
CA PRO A 25 -10.59 -10.80 -11.49
C PRO A 25 -10.07 -10.92 -10.05
N ALA A 26 -8.85 -11.41 -9.90
CA ALA A 26 -8.22 -11.46 -8.59
C ALA A 26 -8.16 -10.03 -8.03
N ASP A 27 -8.51 -9.87 -6.75
CA ASP A 27 -8.38 -8.58 -6.09
C ASP A 27 -6.92 -8.12 -6.19
N LYS A 28 -6.71 -6.86 -6.57
CA LYS A 28 -5.37 -6.30 -6.74
C LYS A 28 -4.70 -6.25 -5.37
N TRP A 29 -3.60 -6.97 -5.21
CA TRP A 29 -2.81 -6.93 -3.97
C TRP A 29 -2.26 -5.52 -3.73
N ASP A 30 -2.60 -4.96 -2.57
CA ASP A 30 -2.09 -3.67 -2.10
C ASP A 30 -1.21 -3.89 -0.86
N VAL A 31 0.06 -3.50 -0.94
CA VAL A 31 1.01 -3.69 0.16
C VAL A 31 0.65 -2.82 1.38
N ALA A 32 -0.04 -1.70 1.18
CA ALA A 32 -0.39 -0.74 2.23
C ALA A 32 -1.79 -0.96 2.83
N ALA A 33 -2.38 -2.14 2.58
CA ALA A 33 -3.68 -2.47 3.14
C ALA A 33 -3.52 -3.15 4.50
N ASP A 34 -4.47 -2.88 5.41
CA ASP A 34 -4.55 -3.57 6.69
C ASP A 34 -4.96 -5.04 6.48
N TYR A 35 -4.08 -5.99 6.82
CA TYR A 35 -4.33 -7.44 6.71
C TYR A 35 -4.71 -8.11 8.04
N GLY A 36 -5.21 -7.33 9.00
CA GLY A 36 -5.62 -7.81 10.33
C GLY A 36 -6.02 -6.66 11.24
N PRO A 37 -6.31 -6.92 12.54
CA PRO A 37 -6.58 -5.86 13.50
C PRO A 37 -5.36 -4.95 13.67
N THR A 38 -5.51 -3.67 13.33
CA THR A 38 -4.48 -2.64 13.52
C THR A 38 -4.92 -1.61 14.55
N SER A 39 -3.96 -0.90 15.14
CA SER A 39 -4.21 0.25 16.01
C SER A 39 -3.33 1.42 15.59
N LYS A 40 -3.88 2.63 15.68
CA LYS A 40 -3.11 3.84 15.38
C LYS A 40 -2.29 4.23 16.62
N LEU A 41 -0.98 4.33 16.44
CA LEU A 41 -0.07 4.84 17.46
C LEU A 41 0.21 6.33 17.19
N ALA A 42 -0.12 7.17 18.17
CA ALA A 42 0.30 8.57 18.20
C ALA A 42 1.29 8.73 19.36
N PHE A 43 2.44 9.34 19.09
CA PHE A 43 3.50 9.55 20.08
C PHE A 43 4.25 10.84 19.75
N ASP A 44 4.82 11.43 20.80
CA ASP A 44 5.79 12.51 20.70
C ASP A 44 7.12 12.00 21.25
N THR A 45 8.24 12.35 20.59
CA THR A 45 9.57 12.05 21.09
C THR A 45 10.54 13.16 20.71
N SER A 46 11.58 13.32 21.52
CA SER A 46 12.72 14.20 21.25
C SER A 46 13.99 13.44 20.89
N GLU A 47 13.95 12.11 20.95
CA GLU A 47 15.11 11.24 20.69
C GLU A 47 14.72 9.98 19.90
N GLY A 48 15.68 9.47 19.16
CA GLY A 48 15.61 8.18 18.48
C GLY A 48 17.00 7.57 18.40
N THR A 49 17.05 6.24 18.27
CA THR A 49 18.31 5.49 18.18
C THR A 49 18.41 4.85 16.79
N TRP A 50 19.62 4.71 16.25
CA TRP A 50 19.88 4.04 14.96
C TRP A 50 19.12 4.64 13.76
N MET A 51 19.04 5.97 13.72
CA MET A 51 18.40 6.70 12.62
C MET A 51 19.41 7.00 11.51
N ASN A 52 18.95 7.01 10.26
CA ASN A 52 19.66 7.63 9.16
C ASN A 52 19.38 9.14 9.13
N LEU A 53 20.37 9.92 8.68
CA LEU A 53 20.27 11.37 8.54
C LEU A 53 21.09 11.82 7.34
N ASP A 54 20.59 12.83 6.63
CA ASP A 54 21.34 13.56 5.60
C ASP A 54 21.10 15.07 5.71
N VAL A 55 21.99 15.86 5.11
CA VAL A 55 22.00 17.32 5.16
C VAL A 55 21.70 17.89 3.78
N SER A 56 20.86 18.93 3.71
CA SER A 56 20.57 19.60 2.44
C SER A 56 21.83 20.23 1.82
N PRO A 57 21.92 20.36 0.48
CA PRO A 57 23.10 20.95 -0.17
C PRO A 57 23.43 22.39 0.27
N ASP A 58 22.43 23.16 0.69
CA ASP A 58 22.58 24.51 1.23
C ASP A 58 22.95 24.54 2.74
N GLY A 59 23.00 23.37 3.38
CA GLY A 59 23.33 23.19 4.79
C GLY A 59 22.25 23.66 5.77
N THR A 60 21.08 24.08 5.31
CA THR A 60 20.07 24.71 6.18
C THR A 60 19.12 23.73 6.86
N ARG A 61 18.99 22.51 6.33
CA ARG A 61 18.04 21.50 6.79
C ARG A 61 18.68 20.13 6.93
N ILE A 62 18.07 19.32 7.77
CA ILE A 62 18.31 17.87 7.82
C ILE A 62 17.06 17.13 7.37
N VAL A 63 17.28 15.92 6.88
CA VAL A 63 16.25 14.90 6.69
C VAL A 63 16.66 13.66 7.48
N PHE A 64 15.71 12.98 8.12
CA PHE A 64 15.97 11.78 8.92
C PHE A 64 14.75 10.87 8.93
N ASP A 65 14.96 9.58 9.20
CA ASP A 65 13.87 8.62 9.39
C ASP A 65 13.52 8.41 10.87
N LEU A 66 12.25 8.09 11.14
CA LEU A 66 11.78 7.63 12.44
C LEU A 66 10.55 6.74 12.27
N LEU A 67 10.64 5.48 12.70
CA LEU A 67 9.60 4.45 12.56
C LEU A 67 9.08 4.28 11.12
N GLY A 68 9.96 4.44 10.11
CA GLY A 68 9.63 4.31 8.70
C GLY A 68 9.07 5.57 8.04
N ASP A 69 8.77 6.61 8.81
CA ASP A 69 8.41 7.94 8.28
C ASP A 69 9.68 8.78 8.07
N ILE A 70 9.66 9.65 7.05
CA ILE A 70 10.76 10.58 6.76
C ILE A 70 10.35 11.98 7.20
N TYR A 71 11.21 12.61 7.98
CA TYR A 71 11.01 13.93 8.55
C TYR A 71 12.08 14.92 8.11
N THR A 72 11.75 16.21 8.14
CA THR A 72 12.70 17.30 7.92
C THR A 72 12.54 18.41 8.96
N MET A 73 13.65 19.05 9.32
CA MET A 73 13.69 20.25 10.15
C MET A 73 14.95 21.10 9.86
N PRO A 74 15.03 22.36 10.34
CA PRO A 74 16.25 23.15 10.25
C PRO A 74 17.43 22.47 10.96
N ILE A 75 18.65 22.64 10.45
CA ILE A 75 19.85 22.02 11.04
C ILE A 75 20.13 22.52 12.46
N GLY A 76 19.71 23.75 12.79
CA GLY A 76 19.77 24.30 14.15
C GLY A 76 18.70 23.78 15.10
N GLY A 77 17.88 22.82 14.65
CA GLY A 77 16.70 22.33 15.35
C GLY A 77 15.44 23.15 15.06
N SER A 78 14.29 22.61 15.47
CA SER A 78 12.96 23.22 15.30
C SER A 78 12.48 24.01 16.52
N GLY A 79 13.33 24.17 17.55
CA GLY A 79 12.97 24.79 18.82
C GLY A 79 11.85 24.00 19.51
N SER A 80 10.67 24.61 19.64
CA SER A 80 9.49 23.97 20.21
C SER A 80 8.53 23.39 19.17
N SER A 81 8.83 23.53 17.87
CA SER A 81 7.97 22.99 16.80
C SER A 81 8.35 21.53 16.51
N PRO A 82 7.40 20.65 16.16
CA PRO A 82 7.72 19.32 15.66
C PRO A 82 8.48 19.36 14.33
N ALA A 83 9.24 18.31 14.05
CA ALA A 83 9.75 18.08 12.70
C ALA A 83 8.58 17.82 11.73
N THR A 84 8.73 18.24 10.47
CA THR A 84 7.70 18.05 9.45
C THR A 84 7.87 16.69 8.78
N ARG A 85 6.83 15.86 8.78
CA ARG A 85 6.83 14.62 7.99
C ARG A 85 6.67 14.94 6.49
N ILE A 86 7.55 14.38 5.66
CA ILE A 86 7.55 14.58 4.20
C ILE A 86 7.23 13.31 3.41
N ALA A 87 7.42 12.13 4.00
CA ALA A 87 6.96 10.86 3.47
C ALA A 87 6.58 9.94 4.62
N GLY A 88 5.56 9.09 4.42
CA GLY A 88 5.16 8.08 5.39
C GLY A 88 5.58 6.69 4.94
N GLY A 89 5.94 5.83 5.88
CA GLY A 89 6.05 4.41 5.63
C GLY A 89 4.69 3.83 5.22
N ALA A 90 4.67 2.85 4.32
CA ALA A 90 3.48 2.04 4.14
C ALA A 90 3.25 1.27 5.45
N VAL A 91 2.17 1.62 6.16
CA VAL A 91 1.62 0.81 7.25
C VAL A 91 0.70 -0.26 6.68
#